data_AF-A0A9D2NKA9-F1
#
_entry.id   AF-A0A9D2NKA9-F1
#
_cell.length_a   1.000
_cell.length_b   1.000
_cell.length_c   1.000
_cell.angle_alpha   90.00
_cell.angle_beta   90.00
_cell.angle_gamma   90.00
#
_symmetry.space_group_name_H-M   'P 1'
#
loop_
_entity.id
_entity.type
_entity.pdbx_description
1 polymer ?
#
loop_
_entity_poly.entity_id
_entity_poly.type
_entity_poly.pdbx_seq_one_letter_code
_entity_poly.pdbx_strand_id
1 'polypeptide(L)'
;MNPSIRQNKLNHYRRLLKRTPGLLEVSERAYERALSEEASGVTQAQICASMFVLGPVLFAFVSWVLKQAREAGKRRLYFLSRDGWLMYLMARQLCRTQAGLPEAGSREAGSPKDDSPEGGPAESPPLECRYLYASRYAWRIPEQHLIGKRSLERICRGGMHVTFADMMKRAGLTGEEAERIAAFACPGQRTDEVLSWSGIQRLKGPLFGCREFWELADERSRSRYGDTLGYLSQEGLLDDIPYALVDSGWIGTMQESLSHLLESAGYSRRVEGYYFGLYSLPQTVEAGAFHSWYFEPGSGTGRKAHFSNCLFECIFTAPHGMTMGYERAEGRWEPVLAGMHPENEAWVERQMRLFELYAQALSESLSKGRAGSLEEEAAALRVRGLLGSLMSAPSPEEGECFGSVSFSDDVTEERMRPLAARLTQRQLLGHHPLPRLYLTLLPGKWKLQDSGWIEGSIRLYGGCLYGWHRAGALLYKYALYARMRYGFRKGRKAA
;
A
#
# COMPACT_ATOMS: atom_id res chain seq x y z
N MET A 1 26.28 1.39 -22.77
CA MET A 1 26.43 1.80 -21.36
C MET A 1 27.19 0.74 -20.58
N ASN A 2 28.11 1.13 -19.69
CA ASN A 2 29.21 0.29 -19.15
C ASN A 2 28.71 -0.87 -18.25
N PRO A 3 29.04 -2.15 -18.53
CA PRO A 3 28.76 -3.29 -17.65
C PRO A 3 29.20 -3.11 -16.18
N SER A 4 30.18 -2.23 -15.92
CA SER A 4 30.71 -1.96 -14.58
C SER A 4 29.68 -1.34 -13.62
N ILE A 5 28.76 -0.49 -14.10
CA ILE A 5 27.76 0.17 -13.24
C ILE A 5 26.70 -0.84 -12.77
N ARG A 6 26.32 -1.77 -13.66
CA ARG A 6 25.36 -2.87 -13.35
C ARG A 6 25.91 -3.79 -12.26
N GLN A 7 27.17 -4.19 -12.37
CA GLN A 7 27.81 -5.04 -11.36
C GLN A 7 27.92 -4.35 -9.99
N ASN A 8 28.06 -3.02 -9.97
CA ASN A 8 28.19 -2.26 -8.72
C ASN A 8 26.93 -2.29 -7.85
N LYS A 9 25.74 -2.22 -8.43
CA LYS A 9 24.48 -2.20 -7.67
C LYS A 9 24.15 -3.58 -7.08
N LEU A 10 24.29 -4.64 -7.87
CA LEU A 10 24.14 -6.01 -7.39
C LEU A 10 25.14 -6.34 -6.27
N ASN A 11 26.43 -6.01 -6.46
CA ASN A 11 27.45 -6.20 -5.42
C ASN A 11 27.16 -5.37 -4.16
N HIS A 12 26.51 -4.21 -4.28
CA HIS A 12 26.06 -3.44 -3.13
C HIS A 12 24.95 -4.17 -2.36
N TYR A 13 23.94 -4.75 -3.03
CA TYR A 13 22.90 -5.53 -2.37
C TYR A 13 23.44 -6.79 -1.69
N ARG A 14 24.33 -7.54 -2.36
CA ARG A 14 25.06 -8.67 -1.74
C ARG A 14 25.78 -8.28 -0.46
N ARG A 15 26.45 -7.12 -0.45
CA ARG A 15 27.12 -6.60 0.76
C ARG A 15 26.14 -6.26 1.88
N LEU A 16 24.92 -5.80 1.57
CA LEU A 16 23.90 -5.52 2.57
C LEU A 16 23.34 -6.80 3.21
N LEU A 17 23.28 -7.90 2.46
CA LEU A 17 22.86 -9.23 2.91
C LEU A 17 23.99 -10.09 3.48
N LYS A 18 25.26 -9.65 3.43
CA LYS A 18 26.41 -10.43 3.93
C LYS A 18 26.29 -10.88 5.41
N ARG A 19 25.50 -10.18 6.22
CA ARG A 19 25.23 -10.51 7.63
C ARG A 19 24.04 -11.46 7.84
N THR A 20 23.36 -11.82 6.77
CA THR A 20 22.23 -12.74 6.70
C THR A 20 22.54 -13.77 5.61
N PRO A 21 23.52 -14.66 5.85
CA PRO A 21 24.05 -15.56 4.82
C PRO A 21 23.01 -16.54 4.27
N GLY A 22 22.05 -16.99 5.08
CA GLY A 22 20.93 -17.82 4.63
C GLY A 22 20.01 -17.07 3.66
N LEU A 23 19.64 -15.83 3.99
CA LEU A 23 18.85 -14.98 3.08
C LEU A 23 19.63 -14.61 1.82
N LEU A 24 20.93 -14.40 1.92
CA LEU A 24 21.79 -14.20 0.75
C LEU A 24 21.78 -15.43 -0.16
N GLU A 25 21.91 -16.64 0.39
CA GLU A 25 21.84 -17.88 -0.40
C GLU A 25 20.49 -18.04 -1.11
N VAL A 26 19.38 -17.75 -0.41
CA VAL A 26 18.03 -17.73 -1.02
C VAL A 26 17.97 -16.75 -2.19
N SER A 27 18.46 -15.52 -1.98
CA SER A 27 18.49 -14.48 -3.01
C SER A 27 19.34 -14.87 -4.22
N GLU A 28 20.52 -15.47 -4.03
CA GLU A 28 21.38 -15.92 -5.14
C GLU A 28 20.72 -17.04 -5.94
N ARG A 29 20.13 -18.04 -5.26
CA ARG A 29 19.44 -19.15 -5.94
C ARG A 29 18.24 -18.65 -6.76
N ALA A 30 17.43 -17.76 -6.18
CA ALA A 30 16.30 -17.18 -6.89
C ALA A 30 16.74 -16.31 -8.08
N TYR A 31 17.85 -15.58 -7.92
CA TYR A 31 18.46 -14.78 -8.99
C TYR A 31 18.96 -15.63 -10.15
N GLU A 32 19.64 -16.75 -9.89
CA GLU A 32 20.10 -17.68 -10.92
C GLU A 32 18.94 -18.26 -11.72
N ARG A 33 17.85 -18.66 -11.04
CA ARG A 33 16.62 -19.13 -11.70
C ARG A 33 16.00 -18.07 -12.60
N ALA A 34 15.85 -16.86 -12.08
CA ALA A 34 15.27 -15.75 -12.82
C ALA A 34 16.11 -15.33 -14.04
N LEU A 35 17.43 -15.56 -14.02
CA LEU A 35 18.28 -15.36 -15.21
C LEU A 35 18.16 -16.51 -16.22
N SER A 36 17.88 -17.73 -15.78
CA SER A 36 17.73 -18.90 -16.65
C SER A 36 16.38 -18.95 -17.35
N GLU A 37 15.34 -18.37 -16.74
CA GLU A 37 14.05 -18.19 -17.39
C GLU A 37 14.12 -16.97 -18.30
N GLU A 38 14.13 -17.19 -19.63
CA GLU A 38 14.01 -16.12 -20.62
C GLU A 38 12.60 -15.48 -20.57
N ALA A 39 12.32 -14.72 -19.51
CA ALA A 39 11.09 -13.97 -19.38
C ALA A 39 11.19 -12.68 -20.20
N SER A 40 10.41 -12.61 -21.29
CA SER A 40 10.34 -11.42 -22.14
C SER A 40 9.95 -10.18 -21.32
N GLY A 41 10.69 -9.08 -21.50
CA GLY A 41 10.37 -7.79 -20.88
C GLY A 41 10.77 -7.62 -19.41
N VAL A 42 11.35 -8.62 -18.73
CA VAL A 42 11.93 -8.44 -17.38
C VAL A 42 13.33 -7.84 -17.51
N THR A 43 13.59 -6.73 -16.82
CA THR A 43 14.93 -6.13 -16.81
C THR A 43 15.81 -6.74 -15.72
N GLN A 44 17.13 -6.78 -15.93
CA GLN A 44 18.06 -7.21 -14.88
C GLN A 44 17.97 -6.36 -13.60
N ALA A 45 17.60 -5.08 -13.70
CA ALA A 45 17.36 -4.22 -12.54
C ALA A 45 16.14 -4.70 -11.73
N GLN A 46 15.07 -5.11 -12.42
CA GLN A 46 13.87 -5.70 -11.81
C GLN A 46 14.19 -7.00 -11.08
N ILE A 47 14.96 -7.90 -11.70
CA ILE A 47 15.39 -9.16 -11.09
C ILE A 47 16.25 -8.87 -9.85
N CYS A 48 17.30 -8.04 -9.98
CA CYS A 48 18.19 -7.71 -8.87
C CYS A 48 17.42 -7.12 -7.67
N ALA A 49 16.55 -6.15 -7.91
CA ALA A 49 15.74 -5.53 -6.85
C ALA A 49 14.77 -6.54 -6.22
N SER A 50 14.12 -7.38 -7.02
CA SER A 50 13.18 -8.38 -6.52
C SER A 50 13.86 -9.43 -5.63
N MET A 51 14.99 -9.98 -6.08
CA MET A 51 15.66 -11.08 -5.37
C MET A 51 16.45 -10.63 -4.15
N PHE A 52 17.11 -9.46 -4.20
CA PHE A 52 18.02 -9.03 -3.13
C PHE A 52 17.46 -7.91 -2.25
N VAL A 53 16.34 -7.29 -2.61
CA VAL A 53 15.70 -6.24 -1.80
C VAL A 53 14.28 -6.65 -1.42
N LEU A 54 13.40 -6.84 -2.39
CA LEU A 54 11.96 -6.93 -2.14
C LEU A 54 11.55 -8.27 -1.53
N GLY A 55 12.07 -9.39 -2.04
CA GLY A 55 11.85 -10.73 -1.47
C GLY A 55 12.28 -10.83 -0.01
N PRO A 56 13.55 -10.50 0.34
CA PRO A 56 14.01 -10.52 1.72
C PRO A 56 13.21 -9.60 2.65
N VAL A 57 12.83 -8.40 2.17
CA VAL A 57 12.04 -7.45 2.96
C VAL A 57 10.60 -7.95 3.16
N LEU A 58 9.98 -8.54 2.14
CA LEU A 58 8.66 -9.14 2.24
C LEU A 58 8.67 -10.30 3.24
N PHE A 59 9.65 -11.20 3.13
CA PHE A 59 9.83 -12.30 4.08
C PHE A 59 10.00 -11.77 5.52
N ALA A 60 10.85 -10.77 5.73
CA ALA A 60 11.07 -10.21 7.05
C ALA A 60 9.83 -9.54 7.66
N PHE A 61 9.03 -8.85 6.85
CA PHE A 61 7.76 -8.29 7.29
C PHE A 61 6.76 -9.38 7.66
N VAL A 62 6.56 -10.37 6.79
CA VAL A 62 5.57 -11.44 7.00
C VAL A 62 5.94 -12.31 8.21
N SER A 63 7.22 -12.66 8.37
CA SER A 63 7.70 -13.39 9.56
C SER A 63 7.45 -12.61 10.85
N TRP A 64 7.62 -11.28 10.82
CA TRP A 64 7.25 -10.43 11.95
C TRP A 64 5.74 -10.46 12.21
N VAL A 65 4.89 -10.32 11.18
CA VAL A 65 3.43 -10.39 11.33
C VAL A 65 3.00 -11.71 11.96
N LEU A 66 3.47 -12.85 11.43
CA LEU A 66 3.13 -14.18 11.94
C LEU A 66 3.57 -14.36 13.40
N LYS A 67 4.77 -13.88 13.75
CA LYS A 67 5.26 -13.90 15.14
C LYS A 67 4.37 -13.07 16.06
N GLN A 68 4.10 -11.81 15.72
CA GLN A 68 3.26 -10.93 16.55
C GLN A 68 1.84 -11.48 16.71
N ALA A 69 1.27 -12.04 15.65
CA ALA A 69 -0.07 -12.62 15.67
C ALA A 69 -0.16 -13.80 16.66
N ARG A 70 0.84 -14.70 16.64
CA ARG A 70 0.91 -15.84 17.57
C ARG A 70 1.09 -15.38 19.02
N GLU A 71 2.02 -14.47 19.27
CA GLU A 71 2.28 -13.92 20.61
C GLU A 71 1.04 -13.20 21.18
N ALA A 72 0.23 -12.57 20.32
CA ALA A 72 -1.03 -11.92 20.69
C ALA A 72 -2.24 -12.88 20.70
N GLY A 73 -2.05 -14.18 20.52
CA GLY A 73 -3.13 -15.18 20.54
C GLY A 73 -4.14 -15.04 19.39
N LYS A 74 -3.73 -14.44 18.26
CA LYS A 74 -4.57 -14.35 17.06
C LYS A 74 -4.67 -15.73 16.42
N ARG A 75 -5.87 -16.03 15.93
CA ARG A 75 -6.20 -17.28 15.22
C ARG A 75 -6.39 -17.06 13.73
N ARG A 76 -6.70 -15.83 13.31
CA ARG A 76 -6.92 -15.48 11.90
C ARG A 76 -6.23 -14.16 11.53
N LEU A 77 -5.68 -14.10 10.33
CA LEU A 77 -5.15 -12.88 9.71
C LEU A 77 -5.90 -12.60 8.41
N TYR A 78 -6.33 -11.35 8.23
CA TYR A 78 -6.92 -10.87 6.98
C TYR A 78 -5.95 -9.93 6.27
N PHE A 79 -5.41 -10.39 5.15
CA PHE A 79 -4.55 -9.58 4.28
C PHE A 79 -5.44 -8.76 3.34
N LEU A 80 -5.38 -7.44 3.46
CA LEU A 80 -6.21 -6.54 2.66
C LEU A 80 -5.74 -6.51 1.21
N SER A 81 -6.69 -6.46 0.26
CA SER A 81 -6.37 -6.51 -1.16
C SER A 81 -5.53 -5.35 -1.68
N ARG A 82 -5.04 -5.50 -2.92
CA ARG A 82 -4.01 -4.67 -3.56
C ARG A 82 -2.61 -5.06 -3.06
N ASP A 83 -2.06 -4.36 -2.07
CA ASP A 83 -0.68 -4.58 -1.65
C ASP A 83 -0.49 -5.83 -0.75
N GLY A 84 -1.56 -6.33 -0.15
CA GLY A 84 -1.52 -7.49 0.73
C GLY A 84 -1.50 -8.84 0.01
N TRP A 85 -1.63 -8.88 -1.32
CA TRP A 85 -1.69 -10.14 -2.08
C TRP A 85 -0.41 -10.97 -1.94
N LEU A 86 0.76 -10.37 -2.23
CA LEU A 86 2.04 -11.05 -2.09
C LEU A 86 2.37 -11.38 -0.63
N MET A 87 1.93 -10.53 0.31
CA MET A 87 2.07 -10.77 1.74
C MET A 87 1.26 -12.01 2.17
N TYR A 88 0.04 -12.14 1.66
CA TYR A 88 -0.84 -13.29 1.86
C TYR A 88 -0.23 -14.58 1.32
N LEU A 89 0.26 -14.56 0.07
CA LEU A 89 0.88 -15.73 -0.56
C LEU A 89 2.11 -16.20 0.24
N MET A 90 2.98 -15.27 0.64
CA MET A 90 4.14 -15.56 1.48
C MET A 90 3.69 -16.14 2.84
N ALA A 91 2.72 -15.52 3.52
CA ALA A 91 2.22 -15.97 4.82
C ALA A 91 1.65 -17.39 4.75
N ARG A 92 0.83 -17.65 3.72
CA ARG A 92 0.24 -18.98 3.48
C ARG A 92 1.33 -20.02 3.26
N GLN A 93 2.34 -19.72 2.47
CA GLN A 93 3.46 -20.63 2.22
C GLN A 93 4.27 -20.93 3.49
N LEU A 94 4.55 -19.92 4.31
CA LEU A 94 5.26 -20.09 5.58
C LEU A 94 4.45 -20.93 6.58
N CYS A 95 3.15 -20.65 6.72
CA CYS A 95 2.27 -21.43 7.60
C CYS A 95 2.18 -22.90 7.17
N ARG A 96 2.07 -23.20 5.87
CA ARG A 96 2.08 -24.58 5.35
C ARG A 96 3.41 -25.29 5.64
N THR A 97 4.53 -24.60 5.38
CA THR A 97 5.87 -25.16 5.59
C THR A 97 6.10 -25.50 7.07
N GLN A 98 5.67 -24.62 7.98
CA GLN A 98 5.75 -24.86 9.42
C GLN A 98 4.82 -25.99 9.91
N ALA A 99 3.70 -26.23 9.21
CA ALA A 99 2.80 -27.33 9.47
C ALA A 99 3.20 -28.66 8.79
N GLY A 100 4.30 -28.70 8.04
CA GLY A 100 4.73 -29.89 7.30
C GLY A 100 3.82 -30.27 6.12
N LEU A 101 3.00 -29.34 5.63
CA LEU A 101 2.09 -29.56 4.51
C LEU A 101 2.80 -29.33 3.17
N PRO A 102 2.45 -30.07 2.10
CA PRO A 102 3.01 -29.88 0.77
C PRO A 102 2.71 -28.49 0.19
N GLU A 103 3.55 -28.04 -0.73
CA GLU A 103 3.39 -26.77 -1.44
C GLU A 103 1.99 -26.65 -2.05
N ALA A 104 1.39 -25.45 -1.95
CA ALA A 104 0.14 -25.20 -2.65
C ALA A 104 0.43 -25.21 -4.15
N GLY A 105 0.01 -26.26 -4.85
CA GLY A 105 0.10 -26.31 -6.31
C GLY A 105 -0.58 -25.09 -6.93
N SER A 106 0.03 -24.53 -7.96
CA SER A 106 -0.52 -23.48 -8.81
C SER A 106 -1.77 -24.00 -9.54
N ARG A 107 -2.90 -24.07 -8.85
CA ARG A 107 -4.22 -24.14 -9.46
C ARG A 107 -4.83 -22.74 -9.45
N GLU A 108 -5.50 -22.44 -10.55
CA GLU A 108 -5.99 -21.13 -11.00
C GLU A 108 -6.55 -20.25 -9.87
N ALA A 109 -6.25 -18.95 -9.98
CA ALA A 109 -6.69 -17.87 -9.10
C ALA A 109 -8.21 -17.55 -9.22
N GLY A 110 -9.05 -18.58 -9.15
CA GLY A 110 -10.50 -18.48 -9.03
C GLY A 110 -10.95 -19.10 -7.72
N SER A 111 -11.42 -18.25 -6.80
CA SER A 111 -12.02 -18.59 -5.49
C SER A 111 -11.08 -19.13 -4.39
N PRO A 112 -10.70 -18.31 -3.39
CA PRO A 112 -9.94 -18.77 -2.24
C PRO A 112 -10.86 -19.34 -1.15
N LYS A 113 -11.38 -20.56 -1.33
CA LYS A 113 -12.02 -21.33 -0.23
C LYS A 113 -11.84 -22.82 -0.46
N ASP A 114 -10.83 -23.42 0.16
CA ASP A 114 -10.96 -24.51 1.13
C ASP A 114 -9.57 -25.07 1.41
N ASP A 115 -9.12 -25.04 2.66
CA ASP A 115 -7.98 -25.82 3.14
C ASP A 115 -8.08 -25.85 4.68
N SER A 116 -9.13 -26.50 5.18
CA SER A 116 -9.22 -26.88 6.60
C SER A 116 -8.39 -28.15 6.81
N PRO A 117 -7.40 -28.17 7.71
CA PRO A 117 -6.65 -29.40 7.98
C PRO A 117 -7.47 -30.33 8.90
N GLU A 118 -7.88 -31.48 8.38
CA GLU A 118 -8.27 -32.63 9.18
C GLU A 118 -7.01 -33.40 9.64
N GLY A 119 -6.84 -33.56 10.95
CA GLY A 119 -6.08 -34.66 11.54
C GLY A 119 -4.67 -34.36 12.07
N GLY A 120 -4.53 -34.42 13.41
CA GLY A 120 -3.25 -34.57 14.13
C GLY A 120 -3.12 -33.67 15.36
N PRO A 121 -2.66 -34.18 16.52
CA PRO A 121 -2.55 -33.38 17.74
C PRO A 121 -1.31 -32.49 17.68
N ALA A 122 -1.43 -31.32 17.06
CA ALA A 122 -0.45 -30.25 17.16
C ALA A 122 -0.88 -29.25 18.24
N GLU A 123 0.06 -28.85 19.10
CA GLU A 123 -0.10 -27.73 20.03
C GLU A 123 -0.56 -26.48 19.25
N SER A 124 -1.80 -26.06 19.49
CA SER A 124 -2.52 -24.95 18.85
C SER A 124 -2.77 -25.11 17.33
N PRO A 125 -4.00 -24.88 16.85
CA PRO A 125 -4.30 -24.94 15.41
C PRO A 125 -3.49 -23.89 14.64
N PRO A 126 -3.08 -24.17 13.39
CA PRO A 126 -2.30 -23.25 12.58
C PRO A 126 -3.06 -21.93 12.36
N LEU A 127 -2.32 -20.82 12.34
CA LEU A 127 -2.86 -19.48 12.10
C LEU A 127 -3.53 -19.44 10.71
N GLU A 128 -4.82 -19.12 10.69
CA GLU A 128 -5.59 -19.06 9.45
C GLU A 128 -5.28 -17.75 8.71
N CYS A 129 -4.71 -17.83 7.51
CA CYS A 129 -4.47 -16.67 6.66
C CYS A 129 -5.56 -16.57 5.59
N ARG A 130 -6.27 -15.43 5.53
CA ARG A 130 -7.30 -15.13 4.52
C ARG A 130 -6.93 -13.89 3.72
N TYR A 131 -7.29 -13.89 2.45
CA TYR A 131 -7.24 -12.71 1.60
C TYR A 131 -8.60 -12.01 1.60
N LEU A 132 -8.62 -10.70 1.85
CA LEU A 132 -9.85 -9.93 1.95
C LEU A 132 -9.89 -8.84 0.88
N TYR A 133 -10.80 -8.99 -0.08
CA TYR A 133 -11.12 -7.93 -1.05
C TYR A 133 -11.66 -6.70 -0.31
N ALA A 134 -10.93 -5.60 -0.43
CA ALA A 134 -11.08 -4.41 0.38
C ALA A 134 -10.48 -3.19 -0.34
N SER A 135 -11.19 -2.07 -0.31
CA SER A 135 -10.63 -0.79 -0.73
C SER A 135 -11.23 0.35 0.07
N ARG A 136 -10.57 1.52 0.04
CA ARG A 136 -11.13 2.73 0.64
C ARG A 136 -12.46 3.09 0.01
N TYR A 137 -12.64 2.81 -1.27
CA TYR A 137 -13.88 3.07 -2.00
C TYR A 137 -15.00 2.13 -1.52
N ALA A 138 -14.74 0.82 -1.52
CA ALA A 138 -15.70 -0.22 -1.17
C ALA A 138 -16.22 -0.08 0.27
N TRP A 139 -15.39 0.38 1.21
CA TRP A 139 -15.80 0.52 2.62
C TRP A 139 -16.29 1.92 3.00
N ARG A 140 -15.74 2.98 2.41
CA ARG A 140 -16.16 4.33 2.81
C ARG A 140 -17.55 4.68 2.33
N ILE A 141 -17.99 4.20 1.15
CA ILE A 141 -19.33 4.47 0.64
C ILE A 141 -20.42 3.92 1.57
N PRO A 142 -20.46 2.62 1.90
CA PRO A 142 -21.47 2.08 2.81
C PRO A 142 -21.37 2.63 4.24
N GLU A 143 -20.23 3.20 4.62
CA GLU A 143 -20.02 3.79 5.94
C GLU A 143 -20.55 5.23 6.07
N GLN A 144 -20.73 5.98 4.97
CA GLN A 144 -21.02 7.42 5.03
C GLN A 144 -22.25 7.76 5.88
N HIS A 145 -23.34 7.00 5.76
CA HIS A 145 -24.55 7.24 6.55
C HIS A 145 -24.36 6.96 8.05
N LEU A 146 -23.40 6.10 8.43
CA LEU A 146 -23.07 5.80 9.83
C LEU A 146 -22.35 6.97 10.50
N ILE A 147 -21.43 7.61 9.78
CA ILE A 147 -20.63 8.73 10.31
C ILE A 147 -21.23 10.10 9.97
N GLY A 148 -22.30 10.11 9.18
CA GLY A 148 -23.02 11.29 8.72
C GLY A 148 -22.10 12.37 8.16
N LYS A 149 -22.23 13.59 8.70
CA LYS A 149 -21.50 14.77 8.22
C LYS A 149 -19.97 14.66 8.30
N ARG A 150 -19.43 13.74 9.11
CA ARG A 150 -17.98 13.48 9.18
C ARG A 150 -17.43 12.89 7.89
N SER A 151 -18.28 12.29 7.03
CA SER A 151 -17.86 11.73 5.74
C SER A 151 -17.25 12.79 4.82
N LEU A 152 -17.66 14.06 4.95
CA LEU A 152 -17.14 15.17 4.16
C LEU A 152 -15.63 15.37 4.34
N GLU A 153 -15.09 15.10 5.54
CA GLU A 153 -13.65 15.15 5.79
C GLU A 153 -12.87 14.09 5.00
N ARG A 154 -13.52 12.98 4.64
CA ARG A 154 -12.92 11.90 3.83
C ARG A 154 -13.08 12.18 2.34
N ILE A 155 -14.21 12.73 1.93
CA ILE A 155 -14.51 13.13 0.55
C ILE A 155 -13.57 14.26 0.12
N CYS A 156 -13.46 15.31 0.94
CA CYS A 156 -12.63 16.49 0.70
C CYS A 156 -11.15 16.32 1.11
N ARG A 157 -10.60 15.10 1.00
CA ARG A 157 -9.16 14.88 1.20
C ARG A 157 -8.35 15.34 -0.02
N GLY A 158 -7.17 15.89 0.25
CA GLY A 158 -6.20 16.19 -0.80
C GLY A 158 -5.61 14.91 -1.41
N GLY A 159 -4.95 15.09 -2.56
CA GLY A 159 -4.18 14.10 -3.31
C GLY A 159 -3.35 14.82 -4.38
N MET A 160 -2.49 14.11 -5.11
CA MET A 160 -1.64 14.76 -6.13
C MET A 160 -2.44 15.50 -7.22
N HIS A 161 -3.56 14.92 -7.65
CA HIS A 161 -4.49 15.50 -8.63
C HIS A 161 -5.92 15.16 -8.25
N VAL A 162 -6.63 16.11 -7.66
CA VAL A 162 -8.04 15.95 -7.24
C VAL A 162 -8.89 16.99 -7.95
N THR A 163 -10.00 16.57 -8.53
CA THR A 163 -11.00 17.43 -9.16
C THR A 163 -12.32 17.40 -8.39
N PHE A 164 -13.27 18.25 -8.76
CA PHE A 164 -14.61 18.19 -8.17
C PHE A 164 -15.30 16.86 -8.50
N ALA A 165 -15.16 16.37 -9.74
CA ALA A 165 -15.67 15.07 -10.16
C ALA A 165 -15.10 13.92 -9.29
N ASP A 166 -13.81 13.92 -8.97
CA ASP A 166 -13.23 12.89 -8.07
C ASP A 166 -13.86 12.96 -6.68
N MET A 167 -14.10 14.15 -6.15
CA MET A 167 -14.75 14.33 -4.85
C MET A 167 -16.16 13.75 -4.86
N MET A 168 -16.94 14.01 -5.89
CA MET A 168 -18.29 13.45 -6.04
C MET A 168 -18.25 11.94 -6.22
N LYS A 169 -17.31 11.42 -7.00
CA LYS A 169 -17.10 9.99 -7.17
C LYS A 169 -16.71 9.30 -5.86
N ARG A 170 -15.89 9.92 -5.01
CA ARG A 170 -15.59 9.43 -3.65
C ARG A 170 -16.82 9.37 -2.75
N ALA A 171 -17.85 10.18 -3.02
CA ALA A 171 -19.15 10.11 -2.38
C ALA A 171 -20.06 9.01 -2.95
N GLY A 172 -19.67 8.38 -4.07
CA GLY A 172 -20.47 7.37 -4.78
C GLY A 172 -21.35 7.95 -5.88
N LEU A 173 -21.14 9.22 -6.27
CA LEU A 173 -21.98 9.94 -7.22
C LEU A 173 -21.47 9.80 -8.67
N THR A 174 -22.39 9.93 -9.62
CA THR A 174 -22.12 9.89 -11.07
C THR A 174 -21.59 11.22 -11.59
N GLY A 175 -21.08 11.23 -12.83
CA GLY A 175 -20.63 12.47 -13.48
C GLY A 175 -21.76 13.49 -13.66
N GLU A 176 -22.96 13.03 -14.02
CA GLU A 176 -24.13 13.91 -14.17
C GLU A 176 -24.58 14.51 -12.83
N GLU A 177 -24.58 13.72 -11.75
CA GLU A 177 -24.82 14.20 -10.39
C GLU A 177 -23.77 15.23 -9.97
N ALA A 178 -22.50 14.98 -10.33
CA ALA A 178 -21.41 15.91 -10.05
C ALA A 178 -21.61 17.27 -10.72
N GLU A 179 -22.06 17.31 -11.99
CA GLU A 179 -22.35 18.56 -12.70
C GLU A 179 -23.47 19.36 -12.02
N ARG A 180 -24.56 18.68 -11.60
CA ARG A 180 -25.67 19.35 -10.90
C ARG A 180 -25.22 19.96 -9.57
N ILE A 181 -24.45 19.22 -8.78
CA ILE A 181 -23.93 19.71 -7.50
C ILE A 181 -22.91 20.82 -7.72
N ALA A 182 -22.08 20.73 -8.77
CA ALA A 182 -21.10 21.76 -9.11
C ALA A 182 -21.76 23.11 -9.45
N ALA A 183 -22.92 23.09 -10.12
CA ALA A 183 -23.68 24.30 -10.43
C ALA A 183 -24.06 25.10 -9.17
N PHE A 184 -24.27 24.42 -8.03
CA PHE A 184 -24.50 25.05 -6.73
C PHE A 184 -23.21 25.34 -5.97
N ALA A 185 -22.31 24.34 -5.86
CA ALA A 185 -21.18 24.37 -4.94
C ALA A 185 -19.98 25.18 -5.45
N CYS A 186 -19.81 25.26 -6.78
CA CYS A 186 -18.70 25.97 -7.42
C CYS A 186 -19.09 26.47 -8.83
N PRO A 187 -20.04 27.41 -8.92
CA PRO A 187 -20.54 27.89 -10.21
C PRO A 187 -19.43 28.49 -11.07
N GLY A 188 -19.43 28.15 -12.36
CA GLY A 188 -18.46 28.62 -13.35
C GLY A 188 -17.12 27.87 -13.36
N GLN A 189 -16.93 26.88 -12.49
CA GLN A 189 -15.75 26.04 -12.49
C GLN A 189 -16.04 24.68 -13.14
N ARG A 190 -15.12 24.19 -13.99
CA ARG A 190 -15.25 22.86 -14.60
C ARG A 190 -15.00 21.76 -13.57
N THR A 191 -15.79 20.69 -13.64
CA THR A 191 -15.72 19.56 -12.69
C THR A 191 -14.43 18.74 -12.82
N ASP A 192 -13.78 18.78 -13.98
CA ASP A 192 -12.54 18.07 -14.31
C ASP A 192 -11.27 18.89 -14.06
N GLU A 193 -11.40 20.14 -13.60
CA GLU A 193 -10.25 20.98 -13.28
C GLU A 193 -9.56 20.53 -11.98
N VAL A 194 -8.22 20.42 -12.01
CA VAL A 194 -7.43 20.06 -10.83
C VAL A 194 -7.47 21.18 -9.79
N LEU A 195 -8.00 20.84 -8.62
CA LEU A 195 -8.15 21.72 -7.46
C LEU A 195 -6.86 21.80 -6.65
N SER A 196 -6.58 22.99 -6.12
CA SER A 196 -5.57 23.16 -5.08
C SER A 196 -6.11 22.72 -3.72
N TRP A 197 -5.22 22.46 -2.75
CA TRP A 197 -5.64 22.14 -1.38
C TRP A 197 -6.60 23.19 -0.80
N SER A 198 -6.32 24.48 -1.00
CA SER A 198 -7.21 25.56 -0.54
C SER A 198 -8.54 25.58 -1.30
N GLY A 199 -8.53 25.22 -2.59
CA GLY A 199 -9.74 25.01 -3.38
C GLY A 199 -10.63 23.92 -2.78
N ILE A 200 -10.05 22.75 -2.49
CA ILE A 200 -10.75 21.62 -1.85
C ILE A 200 -11.34 22.04 -0.49
N GLN A 201 -10.56 22.76 0.33
CA GLN A 201 -11.07 23.21 1.64
C GLN A 201 -12.21 24.22 1.53
N ARG A 202 -12.21 25.10 0.52
CA ARG A 202 -13.32 26.05 0.28
C ARG A 202 -14.62 25.37 -0.09
N LEU A 203 -14.56 24.20 -0.75
CA LEU A 203 -15.76 23.44 -1.16
C LEU A 203 -16.49 22.77 0.00
N LYS A 204 -15.86 22.62 1.18
CA LYS A 204 -16.50 21.99 2.34
C LYS A 204 -17.77 22.73 2.79
N GLY A 205 -17.73 24.06 2.84
CA GLY A 205 -18.88 24.88 3.26
C GLY A 205 -20.09 24.72 2.31
N PRO A 206 -19.92 24.99 1.00
CA PRO A 206 -20.98 24.79 0.02
C PRO A 206 -21.55 23.36 -0.01
N LEU A 207 -20.69 22.33 -0.01
CA LEU A 207 -21.14 20.94 0.03
C LEU A 207 -21.89 20.61 1.32
N PHE A 208 -21.45 21.12 2.47
CA PHE A 208 -22.13 20.92 3.73
C PHE A 208 -23.57 21.47 3.72
N GLY A 209 -23.81 22.58 3.03
CA GLY A 209 -25.14 23.18 2.86
C GLY A 209 -25.97 22.64 1.70
N CYS A 210 -25.41 21.75 0.86
CA CYS A 210 -26.08 21.23 -0.32
C CYS A 210 -26.97 20.02 0.04
N ARG A 211 -28.29 20.24 0.03
CA ARG A 211 -29.27 19.18 0.36
C ARG A 211 -29.21 18.00 -0.61
N GLU A 212 -29.18 18.27 -1.91
CA GLU A 212 -29.14 17.22 -2.96
C GLU A 212 -27.91 16.31 -2.79
N PHE A 213 -26.73 16.90 -2.51
CA PHE A 213 -25.51 16.13 -2.24
C PHE A 213 -25.69 15.13 -1.08
N TRP A 214 -26.30 15.56 0.03
CA TRP A 214 -26.49 14.69 1.20
C TRP A 214 -27.54 13.60 0.95
N GLU A 215 -28.62 13.92 0.25
CA GLU A 215 -29.67 12.95 -0.10
C GLU A 215 -29.09 11.84 -1.00
N LEU A 216 -28.35 12.21 -2.05
CA LEU A 216 -27.72 11.24 -2.95
C LEU A 216 -26.62 10.43 -2.24
N ALA A 217 -25.78 11.07 -1.43
CA ALA A 217 -24.71 10.37 -0.70
C ALA A 217 -25.27 9.36 0.33
N ASP A 218 -26.34 9.71 1.06
CA ASP A 218 -27.01 8.80 2.00
C ASP A 218 -27.68 7.63 1.24
N GLU A 219 -28.36 7.89 0.13
CA GLU A 219 -28.96 6.86 -0.73
C GLU A 219 -27.90 5.86 -1.21
N ARG A 220 -26.78 6.36 -1.78
CA ARG A 220 -25.67 5.52 -2.26
C ARG A 220 -25.00 4.74 -1.14
N SER A 221 -24.93 5.32 0.06
CA SER A 221 -24.37 4.66 1.24
C SER A 221 -25.25 3.49 1.67
N ARG A 222 -26.55 3.72 1.84
CA ARG A 222 -27.51 2.69 2.28
C ARG A 222 -27.67 1.58 1.25
N SER A 223 -27.66 1.89 -0.04
CA SER A 223 -27.82 0.89 -1.09
C SER A 223 -26.70 -0.15 -1.12
N ARG A 224 -25.46 0.22 -0.73
CA ARG A 224 -24.30 -0.69 -0.67
C ARG A 224 -24.06 -1.32 0.69
N TYR A 225 -24.75 -0.85 1.72
CA TYR A 225 -24.49 -1.25 3.11
C TYR A 225 -24.80 -2.74 3.34
N GLY A 226 -25.96 -3.20 2.88
CA GLY A 226 -26.39 -4.59 3.06
C GLY A 226 -25.41 -5.59 2.44
N ASP A 227 -25.02 -5.38 1.18
CA ASP A 227 -24.09 -6.28 0.49
C ASP A 227 -22.67 -6.23 1.06
N THR A 228 -22.25 -5.06 1.54
CA THR A 228 -20.96 -4.93 2.24
C THR A 228 -20.96 -5.75 3.52
N LEU A 229 -21.99 -5.62 4.36
CA LEU A 229 -22.08 -6.44 5.57
C LEU A 229 -22.26 -7.93 5.26
N GLY A 230 -23.00 -8.27 4.21
CA GLY A 230 -23.15 -9.65 3.73
C GLY A 230 -21.79 -10.28 3.41
N TYR A 231 -20.95 -9.57 2.64
CA TYR A 231 -19.58 -10.00 2.36
C TYR A 231 -18.71 -10.11 3.63
N LEU A 232 -18.67 -9.07 4.47
CA LEU A 232 -17.83 -9.08 5.67
C LEU A 232 -18.23 -10.19 6.65
N SER A 233 -19.54 -10.44 6.81
CA SER A 233 -20.08 -11.55 7.59
C SER A 233 -19.73 -12.89 6.96
N GLN A 234 -19.87 -13.05 5.64
CA GLN A 234 -19.50 -14.27 4.92
C GLN A 234 -18.01 -14.60 5.08
N GLU A 235 -17.15 -13.59 5.09
CA GLU A 235 -15.71 -13.77 5.28
C GLU A 235 -15.32 -13.97 6.75
N GLY A 236 -16.29 -13.96 7.68
CA GLY A 236 -16.11 -14.31 9.09
C GLY A 236 -15.53 -13.18 9.94
N LEU A 237 -15.72 -11.92 9.56
CA LEU A 237 -15.27 -10.78 10.36
C LEU A 237 -16.15 -10.50 11.58
N LEU A 238 -17.37 -11.05 11.59
CA LEU A 238 -18.27 -11.01 12.75
C LEU A 238 -18.15 -12.25 13.65
N ASP A 239 -17.29 -13.21 13.28
CA ASP A 239 -17.06 -14.42 14.08
C ASP A 239 -16.42 -14.04 15.43
N ASP A 240 -16.70 -14.85 16.47
CA ASP A 240 -16.06 -14.70 17.79
C ASP A 240 -14.63 -15.27 17.81
N ILE A 241 -13.83 -14.97 16.78
CA ILE A 241 -12.48 -15.48 16.57
C ILE A 241 -11.49 -14.31 16.71
N PRO A 242 -10.45 -14.40 17.55
CA PRO A 242 -9.41 -13.39 17.60
C PRO A 242 -8.69 -13.26 16.25
N TYR A 243 -8.85 -12.12 15.58
CA TYR A 243 -8.17 -11.84 14.32
C TYR A 243 -7.42 -10.51 14.33
N ALA A 244 -6.62 -10.30 13.29
CA ALA A 244 -6.03 -9.01 12.96
C ALA A 244 -5.99 -8.80 11.44
N LEU A 245 -5.98 -7.54 11.03
CA LEU A 245 -5.74 -7.13 9.65
C LEU A 245 -4.25 -7.08 9.34
N VAL A 246 -3.88 -7.25 8.07
CA VAL A 246 -2.54 -7.03 7.56
C VAL A 246 -2.62 -6.13 6.34
N ASP A 247 -1.90 -5.01 6.35
CA ASP A 247 -1.94 -3.98 5.32
C ASP A 247 -0.57 -3.29 5.15
N SER A 248 -0.34 -2.65 4.01
CA SER A 248 0.87 -1.84 3.80
C SER A 248 0.83 -0.56 4.64
N GLY A 249 -0.30 0.14 4.69
CA GLY A 249 -0.47 1.38 5.44
C GLY A 249 -1.35 2.45 4.75
N TRP A 250 -1.17 3.76 5.00
CA TRP A 250 -0.10 4.41 5.79
C TRP A 250 -0.64 5.32 6.89
N ILE A 251 -1.96 5.47 6.99
CA ILE A 251 -2.62 6.40 7.91
C ILE A 251 -3.82 5.79 8.66
N GLY A 252 -3.99 4.47 8.61
CA GLY A 252 -4.95 3.72 9.44
C GLY A 252 -6.43 3.86 9.12
N THR A 253 -6.82 4.60 8.07
CA THR A 253 -8.25 4.86 7.82
C THR A 253 -9.04 3.66 7.31
N MET A 254 -8.38 2.64 6.75
CA MET A 254 -9.06 1.41 6.31
C MET A 254 -9.60 0.65 7.53
N GLN A 255 -8.75 0.42 8.53
CA GLN A 255 -9.16 -0.19 9.80
C GLN A 255 -10.24 0.62 10.51
N GLU A 256 -10.15 1.96 10.53
CA GLU A 256 -11.22 2.81 11.09
C GLU A 256 -12.56 2.62 10.34
N SER A 257 -12.52 2.58 9.00
CA SER A 257 -13.74 2.42 8.19
C SER A 257 -14.38 1.05 8.43
N LEU A 258 -13.55 0.01 8.51
CA LEU A 258 -14.01 -1.34 8.84
C LEU A 258 -14.59 -1.41 10.26
N SER A 259 -13.94 -0.79 11.25
CA SER A 259 -14.43 -0.75 12.63
C SER A 259 -15.85 -0.21 12.70
N HIS A 260 -16.16 0.93 12.08
CA HIS A 260 -17.51 1.47 12.11
C HIS A 260 -18.55 0.55 11.44
N LEU A 261 -18.19 -0.10 10.32
CA LEU A 261 -19.07 -1.07 9.66
C LEU A 261 -19.35 -2.28 10.57
N LEU A 262 -18.31 -2.87 11.18
CA LEU A 262 -18.47 -4.03 12.06
C LEU A 262 -19.21 -3.68 13.36
N GLU A 263 -18.91 -2.53 13.98
CA GLU A 263 -19.61 -2.02 15.17
C GLU A 263 -21.11 -1.83 14.88
N SER A 264 -21.47 -1.30 13.70
CA SER A 264 -22.87 -1.15 13.30
C SER A 264 -23.60 -2.49 13.12
N ALA A 265 -22.86 -3.58 12.88
CA ALA A 265 -23.36 -4.94 12.78
C ALA A 265 -23.31 -5.70 14.12
N GLY A 266 -22.98 -5.03 15.23
CA GLY A 266 -22.95 -5.61 16.57
C GLY A 266 -21.62 -6.26 16.97
N TYR A 267 -20.55 -6.11 16.18
CA TYR A 267 -19.22 -6.56 16.57
C TYR A 267 -18.66 -5.69 17.70
N SER A 268 -18.35 -6.30 18.84
CA SER A 268 -17.95 -5.59 20.06
C SER A 268 -16.45 -5.68 20.35
N ARG A 269 -15.72 -6.55 19.65
CA ARG A 269 -14.28 -6.71 19.85
C ARG A 269 -13.50 -5.63 19.10
N ARG A 270 -12.32 -5.34 19.60
CA ARG A 270 -11.38 -4.41 18.96
C ARG A 270 -10.79 -5.02 17.70
N VAL A 271 -10.87 -4.30 16.59
CA VAL A 271 -10.11 -4.62 15.37
C VAL A 271 -8.67 -4.19 15.55
N GLU A 272 -7.72 -5.10 15.38
CA GLU A 272 -6.28 -4.83 15.38
C GLU A 272 -5.69 -4.96 13.97
N GLY A 273 -4.57 -4.29 13.71
CA GLY A 273 -3.89 -4.34 12.42
C GLY A 273 -2.37 -4.34 12.53
N TYR A 274 -1.73 -5.13 11.67
CA TYR A 274 -0.29 -5.18 11.46
C TYR A 274 0.08 -4.51 10.14
N TYR A 275 0.95 -3.51 10.20
CA TYR A 275 1.24 -2.62 9.08
C TYR A 275 2.70 -2.61 8.71
N PHE A 276 3.00 -2.53 7.41
CA PHE A 276 4.37 -2.31 6.95
C PHE A 276 4.93 -0.99 7.52
N GLY A 277 4.17 0.10 7.44
CA GLY A 277 4.51 1.34 8.12
C GLY A 277 3.33 2.31 8.25
N LEU A 278 3.40 3.19 9.24
CA LEU A 278 2.39 4.22 9.48
C LEU A 278 3.02 5.61 9.65
N TYR A 279 2.57 6.57 8.85
CA TYR A 279 2.95 7.99 8.95
C TYR A 279 2.18 8.70 10.05
N SER A 280 0.90 8.37 10.22
CA SER A 280 0.00 8.93 11.22
C SER A 280 -1.12 7.94 11.56
N LEU A 281 -1.97 8.31 12.51
CA LEU A 281 -3.20 7.58 12.84
C LEU A 281 -4.38 8.54 12.81
N PRO A 282 -5.62 8.04 12.58
CA PRO A 282 -6.81 8.83 12.87
C PRO A 282 -6.81 9.29 14.33
N GLN A 283 -7.38 10.45 14.62
CA GLN A 283 -7.39 10.99 15.99
C GLN A 283 -8.33 10.21 16.92
N THR A 284 -9.34 9.57 16.35
CA THR A 284 -10.41 8.86 17.06
C THR A 284 -10.08 7.44 17.43
N VAL A 285 -8.94 6.90 17.00
CA VAL A 285 -8.60 5.50 17.22
C VAL A 285 -7.57 5.32 18.32
N GLU A 286 -7.71 4.22 19.04
CA GLU A 286 -6.75 3.84 20.06
C GLU A 286 -5.44 3.30 19.47
N ALA A 287 -4.33 3.86 19.95
CA ALA A 287 -2.97 3.53 19.54
C ALA A 287 -2.64 2.05 19.47
N GLY A 288 -3.04 1.30 20.50
CA GLY A 288 -2.65 -0.10 20.72
C GLY A 288 -3.24 -1.06 19.68
N ALA A 289 -4.13 -0.60 18.81
CA ALA A 289 -4.74 -1.41 17.75
C ALA A 289 -3.91 -1.42 16.47
N PHE A 290 -2.86 -0.58 16.40
CA PHE A 290 -2.11 -0.31 15.18
C PHE A 290 -0.63 -0.63 15.42
N HIS A 291 -0.21 -1.77 14.91
CA HIS A 291 1.14 -2.30 15.09
C HIS A 291 1.93 -2.05 13.80
N SER A 292 3.02 -1.28 13.84
CA SER A 292 3.82 -0.97 12.65
C SER A 292 5.20 -1.64 12.72
N TRP A 293 5.66 -2.17 11.58
CA TRP A 293 6.95 -2.85 11.49
C TRP A 293 8.11 -1.92 11.13
N TYR A 294 8.07 -1.28 9.96
CA TYR A 294 9.21 -0.53 9.42
C TYR A 294 9.31 0.88 9.99
N PHE A 295 8.19 1.61 10.10
CA PHE A 295 8.14 2.90 10.80
C PHE A 295 6.75 3.17 11.36
N GLU A 296 6.68 3.95 12.44
CA GLU A 296 5.44 4.32 13.14
C GLU A 296 5.34 5.84 13.27
N PRO A 297 4.17 6.44 13.58
CA PRO A 297 4.01 7.90 13.61
C PRO A 297 4.99 8.62 14.55
N GLY A 298 5.24 8.05 15.73
CA GLY A 298 6.08 8.64 16.78
C GLY A 298 7.60 8.50 16.60
N SER A 299 8.05 7.71 15.62
CA SER A 299 9.47 7.39 15.41
C SER A 299 9.82 7.24 13.92
N GLY A 300 11.01 6.70 13.60
CA GLY A 300 11.35 6.30 12.22
C GLY A 300 11.57 7.42 11.20
N THR A 301 11.83 8.68 11.59
CA THR A 301 12.00 9.83 10.66
C THR A 301 12.95 9.53 9.50
N GLY A 302 14.11 8.92 9.77
CA GLY A 302 15.05 8.54 8.71
C GLY A 302 14.49 7.46 7.78
N ARG A 303 13.77 6.46 8.29
CA ARG A 303 13.15 5.43 7.44
C ARG A 303 12.08 6.04 6.54
N LYS A 304 11.22 6.91 7.10
CA LYS A 304 10.20 7.67 6.35
C LYS A 304 10.79 8.52 5.23
N ALA A 305 11.88 9.24 5.51
CA ALA A 305 12.52 10.13 4.54
C ALA A 305 13.13 9.40 3.33
N HIS A 306 13.52 8.13 3.50
CA HIS A 306 14.14 7.31 2.46
C HIS A 306 13.18 6.27 1.85
N PHE A 307 11.88 6.37 2.13
CA PHE A 307 10.86 5.43 1.66
C PHE A 307 9.91 6.13 0.67
N SER A 308 9.47 5.40 -0.34
CA SER A 308 8.41 5.82 -1.27
C SER A 308 7.26 4.84 -1.16
N ASN A 309 6.14 5.31 -0.61
CA ASN A 309 4.92 4.52 -0.52
C ASN A 309 4.33 4.22 -1.89
N CYS A 310 4.35 5.18 -2.83
CA CYS A 310 3.82 4.95 -4.18
C CYS A 310 4.61 3.86 -4.92
N LEU A 311 5.94 3.84 -4.79
CA LEU A 311 6.76 2.76 -5.33
C LEU A 311 6.46 1.42 -4.65
N PHE A 312 6.26 1.41 -3.34
CA PHE A 312 5.86 0.21 -2.62
C PHE A 312 4.52 -0.34 -3.14
N GLU A 313 3.50 0.52 -3.24
CA GLU A 313 2.17 0.17 -3.76
C GLU A 313 2.28 -0.41 -5.18
N CYS A 314 3.03 0.22 -6.09
CA CYS A 314 3.24 -0.30 -7.45
C CYS A 314 3.93 -1.67 -7.51
N ILE A 315 4.81 -1.97 -6.56
CA ILE A 315 5.55 -3.23 -6.53
C ILE A 315 4.66 -4.38 -6.06
N PHE A 316 3.78 -4.09 -5.09
CA PHE A 316 3.00 -5.10 -4.39
C PHE A 316 1.55 -5.22 -4.88
N THR A 317 1.16 -4.49 -5.93
CA THR A 317 -0.15 -4.57 -6.59
C THR A 317 -0.58 -6.02 -6.87
N ALA A 318 -1.84 -6.33 -6.52
CA ALA A 318 -2.48 -7.62 -6.79
C ALA A 318 -2.74 -7.85 -8.29
N PRO A 319 -2.86 -9.12 -8.74
CA PRO A 319 -3.19 -9.49 -10.12
C PRO A 319 -4.67 -9.32 -10.46
N HIS A 320 -5.33 -8.31 -9.88
CA HIS A 320 -6.71 -7.96 -10.16
C HIS A 320 -6.94 -6.47 -9.84
N GLY A 321 -7.99 -5.88 -10.41
CA GLY A 321 -8.31 -4.48 -10.16
C GLY A 321 -8.79 -4.21 -8.73
N MET A 322 -8.90 -2.92 -8.40
CA MET A 322 -9.38 -2.46 -7.10
C MET A 322 -10.83 -2.91 -6.85
N THR A 323 -11.12 -3.32 -5.61
CA THR A 323 -12.49 -3.63 -5.17
C THR A 323 -13.36 -2.37 -5.15
N MET A 324 -14.47 -2.40 -5.88
CA MET A 324 -15.43 -1.29 -6.01
C MET A 324 -16.64 -1.44 -5.07
N GLY A 325 -16.94 -2.66 -4.69
CA GLY A 325 -18.07 -3.02 -3.85
C GLY A 325 -18.25 -4.53 -3.82
N TYR A 326 -19.44 -4.96 -3.43
CA TYR A 326 -19.81 -6.37 -3.34
C TYR A 326 -21.21 -6.55 -3.87
N GLU A 327 -21.44 -7.68 -4.52
CA GLU A 327 -22.75 -8.04 -5.07
C GLU A 327 -23.05 -9.49 -4.72
N ARG A 328 -24.34 -9.81 -4.58
CA ARG A 328 -24.79 -11.17 -4.30
C ARG A 328 -25.01 -11.93 -5.61
N ALA A 329 -24.17 -12.91 -5.89
CA ALA A 329 -24.26 -13.83 -7.01
C ALA A 329 -24.35 -15.27 -6.50
N GLU A 330 -25.29 -16.06 -7.04
CA GLU A 330 -25.43 -17.49 -6.72
C GLU A 330 -25.50 -17.81 -5.20
N GLY A 331 -26.12 -16.92 -4.43
CA GLY A 331 -26.27 -17.07 -2.99
C GLY A 331 -25.05 -16.64 -2.16
N ARG A 332 -23.96 -16.21 -2.78
CA ARG A 332 -22.73 -15.71 -2.14
C ARG A 332 -22.50 -14.24 -2.45
N TRP A 333 -21.73 -13.56 -1.61
CA TRP A 333 -21.24 -12.21 -1.89
C TRP A 333 -19.86 -12.27 -2.51
N GLU A 334 -19.73 -11.65 -3.68
CA GLU A 334 -18.50 -11.59 -4.46
C GLU A 334 -18.04 -10.14 -4.63
N PRO A 335 -16.72 -9.89 -4.74
CA PRO A 335 -16.20 -8.55 -4.95
C PRO A 335 -16.46 -8.08 -6.39
N VAL A 336 -16.96 -6.87 -6.54
CA VAL A 336 -16.98 -6.17 -7.84
C VAL A 336 -15.63 -5.51 -8.03
N LEU A 337 -14.89 -5.89 -9.07
CA LEU A 337 -13.53 -5.40 -9.33
C LEU A 337 -13.52 -4.40 -10.49
N ALA A 338 -12.70 -3.35 -10.38
CA ALA A 338 -12.41 -2.47 -11.49
C ALA A 338 -11.59 -3.21 -12.57
N GLY A 339 -11.62 -2.72 -13.82
CA GLY A 339 -10.72 -3.20 -14.86
C GLY A 339 -9.27 -2.80 -14.57
N MET A 340 -8.32 -3.63 -15.01
CA MET A 340 -6.90 -3.27 -14.99
C MET A 340 -6.47 -2.72 -16.34
N HIS A 341 -5.50 -1.80 -16.32
CA HIS A 341 -4.88 -1.34 -17.56
C HIS A 341 -3.91 -2.42 -18.07
N PRO A 342 -3.90 -2.78 -19.38
CA PRO A 342 -3.07 -3.87 -19.90
C PRO A 342 -1.57 -3.73 -19.57
N GLU A 343 -1.03 -2.50 -19.58
CA GLU A 343 0.37 -2.27 -19.18
C GLU A 343 0.66 -2.63 -17.71
N ASN A 344 -0.32 -2.43 -16.84
CA ASN A 344 -0.22 -2.80 -15.43
C ASN A 344 -0.37 -4.31 -15.24
N GLU A 345 -1.23 -4.97 -16.01
CA GLU A 345 -1.36 -6.44 -15.99
C GLU A 345 -0.01 -7.08 -16.30
N ALA A 346 0.62 -6.69 -17.41
CA ALA A 346 1.92 -7.23 -17.80
C ALA A 346 3.02 -6.92 -16.76
N TRP A 347 2.99 -5.74 -16.12
CA TRP A 347 3.90 -5.42 -15.01
C TRP A 347 3.67 -6.34 -13.81
N VAL A 348 2.41 -6.51 -13.41
CA VAL A 348 2.03 -7.34 -12.27
C VAL A 348 2.38 -8.80 -12.50
N GLU A 349 2.10 -9.36 -13.68
CA GLU A 349 2.50 -10.73 -14.06
C GLU A 349 4.01 -10.95 -13.90
N ARG A 350 4.83 -10.04 -14.46
CA ARG A 350 6.30 -10.12 -14.32
C ARG A 350 6.73 -10.04 -12.87
N GLN A 351 6.13 -9.15 -12.08
CA GLN A 351 6.43 -9.02 -10.66
C GLN A 351 6.03 -10.28 -9.88
N MET A 352 4.82 -10.81 -10.09
CA MET A 352 4.35 -12.03 -9.44
C MET A 352 5.32 -13.19 -9.72
N ARG A 353 5.73 -13.36 -10.97
CA ARG A 353 6.69 -14.41 -11.34
C ARG A 353 8.00 -14.32 -10.57
N LEU A 354 8.54 -13.11 -10.41
CA LEU A 354 9.78 -12.91 -9.66
C LEU A 354 9.58 -13.23 -8.16
N PHE A 355 8.45 -12.88 -7.57
CA PHE A 355 8.16 -13.26 -6.18
C PHE A 355 7.91 -14.76 -5.99
N GLU A 356 7.31 -15.44 -6.98
CA GLU A 356 7.19 -16.91 -6.98
C GLU A 356 8.56 -17.59 -6.97
N LEU A 357 9.47 -17.15 -7.85
CA LEU A 357 10.84 -17.69 -7.90
C LEU A 357 11.58 -17.50 -6.57
N TYR A 358 11.40 -16.34 -5.93
CA TYR A 358 11.94 -16.11 -4.59
C TYR A 358 11.29 -17.02 -3.55
N ALA A 359 9.97 -17.16 -3.56
CA ALA A 359 9.23 -18.01 -2.62
C ALA A 359 9.60 -19.50 -2.76
N GLN A 360 9.85 -19.99 -3.98
CA GLN A 360 10.34 -21.35 -4.21
C GLN A 360 11.74 -21.55 -3.62
N ALA A 361 12.69 -20.65 -3.90
CA ALA A 361 14.03 -20.73 -3.35
C ALA A 361 14.04 -20.65 -1.81
N LEU A 362 13.14 -19.86 -1.24
CA LEU A 362 12.92 -19.76 0.19
C LEU A 362 12.36 -21.08 0.76
N SER A 363 11.34 -21.66 0.14
CA SER A 363 10.68 -22.90 0.59
C SER A 363 11.66 -24.07 0.62
N GLU A 364 12.51 -24.21 -0.40
CA GLU A 364 13.58 -25.21 -0.42
C GLU A 364 14.64 -25.01 0.67
N SER A 365 14.85 -23.78 1.09
CA SER A 365 15.80 -23.47 2.15
C SER A 365 15.20 -23.74 3.53
N LEU A 366 13.90 -23.49 3.70
CA LEU A 366 13.13 -23.82 4.90
C LEU A 366 13.01 -25.35 5.08
N SER A 367 12.72 -26.10 4.01
CA SER A 367 12.58 -27.57 4.06
C SER A 367 13.87 -28.30 4.44
N LYS A 368 15.04 -27.68 4.21
CA LYS A 368 16.34 -28.18 4.67
C LYS A 368 16.61 -27.94 6.18
N GLY A 369 15.58 -27.59 6.96
CA GLY A 369 15.67 -27.42 8.41
C GLY A 369 16.25 -26.07 8.87
N ARG A 370 16.27 -25.05 8.00
CA ARG A 370 16.84 -23.73 8.33
C ARG A 370 15.82 -22.68 8.81
N ALA A 371 14.59 -23.09 9.11
CA ALA A 371 13.49 -22.16 9.41
C ALA A 371 13.80 -21.17 10.55
N GLY A 372 14.22 -21.67 11.72
CA GLY A 372 14.57 -20.80 12.86
C GLY A 372 15.71 -19.82 12.56
N SER A 373 16.73 -20.26 11.82
CA SER A 373 17.87 -19.41 11.44
C SER A 373 17.46 -18.31 10.44
N LEU A 374 16.57 -18.60 9.49
CA LEU A 374 16.13 -17.61 8.50
C LEU A 374 15.22 -16.54 9.14
N GLU A 375 14.37 -16.91 10.09
CA GLU A 375 13.53 -15.95 10.84
C GLU A 375 14.38 -15.01 11.71
N GLU A 376 15.43 -15.51 12.34
CA GLU A 376 16.42 -14.71 13.08
C GLU A 376 17.18 -13.76 12.14
N GLU A 377 17.63 -14.26 10.98
CA GLU A 377 18.27 -13.43 9.95
C GLU A 377 17.33 -12.35 9.42
N ALA A 378 16.05 -12.67 9.21
CA ALA A 378 15.03 -11.72 8.81
C ALA A 378 14.86 -10.59 9.84
N ALA A 379 14.88 -10.90 11.14
CA ALA A 379 14.85 -9.89 12.20
C ALA A 379 16.11 -9.01 12.21
N ALA A 380 17.27 -9.56 11.84
CA ALA A 380 18.54 -8.84 11.75
C ALA A 380 18.76 -8.10 10.41
N LEU A 381 17.83 -8.25 9.45
CA LEU A 381 17.96 -7.73 8.10
C LEU A 381 18.16 -6.22 8.07
N ARG A 382 19.09 -5.74 7.24
CA ARG A 382 19.36 -4.30 7.05
C ARG A 382 18.33 -3.63 6.15
N VAL A 383 17.04 -3.74 6.50
CA VAL A 383 15.89 -3.25 5.71
C VAL A 383 16.06 -1.80 5.26
N ARG A 384 16.49 -0.90 6.17
CA ARG A 384 16.74 0.53 5.82
C ARG A 384 17.80 0.70 4.74
N GLY A 385 18.84 -0.14 4.75
CA GLY A 385 19.90 -0.10 3.74
C GLY A 385 19.40 -0.57 2.38
N LEU A 386 18.65 -1.68 2.36
CA LEU A 386 18.08 -2.25 1.13
C LEU A 386 17.06 -1.31 0.50
N LEU A 387 16.02 -0.95 1.24
CA LEU A 387 14.99 -0.03 0.75
C LEU A 387 15.52 1.37 0.47
N GLY A 388 16.42 1.90 1.30
CA GLY A 388 17.03 3.21 1.05
C GLY A 388 17.88 3.24 -0.21
N SER A 389 18.52 2.12 -0.57
CA SER A 389 19.29 2.02 -1.80
C SER A 389 18.40 1.95 -3.03
N LEU A 390 17.28 1.21 -2.99
CA LEU A 390 16.32 1.16 -4.09
C LEU A 390 15.49 2.46 -4.19
N MET A 391 14.78 2.82 -3.12
CA MET A 391 13.73 3.85 -3.15
C MET A 391 14.27 5.27 -3.03
N SER A 392 15.45 5.48 -2.43
CA SER A 392 16.00 6.83 -2.21
C SER A 392 17.29 7.09 -2.98
N ALA A 393 17.93 6.06 -3.52
CA ALA A 393 19.16 6.16 -4.28
C ALA A 393 19.20 5.20 -5.48
N PRO A 394 18.12 5.12 -6.29
CA PRO A 394 18.04 4.13 -7.37
C PRO A 394 19.22 4.28 -8.34
N SER A 395 19.65 3.22 -8.99
CA SER A 395 20.49 3.32 -10.19
C SER A 395 19.69 3.91 -11.36
N PRO A 396 20.32 4.37 -12.46
CA PRO A 396 19.61 4.75 -13.67
C PRO A 396 18.65 3.65 -14.15
N GLU A 397 19.11 2.40 -14.16
CA GLU A 397 18.34 1.24 -14.62
C GLU A 397 17.14 0.94 -13.70
N GLU A 398 17.30 1.07 -12.38
CA GLU A 398 16.19 0.99 -11.43
C GLU A 398 15.19 2.14 -11.62
N GLY A 399 15.70 3.35 -11.88
CA GLY A 399 14.89 4.51 -12.21
C GLY A 399 14.05 4.29 -13.46
N GLU A 400 14.63 3.74 -14.52
CA GLU A 400 13.93 3.46 -15.80
C GLU A 400 12.90 2.34 -15.63
N CYS A 401 13.30 1.25 -14.97
CA CYS A 401 12.45 0.08 -14.77
C CYS A 401 11.24 0.38 -13.88
N PHE A 402 11.47 0.89 -12.67
CA PHE A 402 10.38 1.12 -11.71
C PHE A 402 9.68 2.47 -11.92
N GLY A 403 10.36 3.45 -12.51
CA GLY A 403 9.80 4.77 -12.75
C GLY A 403 8.83 4.85 -13.93
N SER A 404 8.88 3.87 -14.85
CA SER A 404 7.98 3.80 -16.00
C SER A 404 6.62 3.16 -15.67
N VAL A 405 6.47 2.52 -14.51
CA VAL A 405 5.22 1.89 -14.07
C VAL A 405 4.09 2.91 -14.03
N SER A 406 2.96 2.57 -14.65
CA SER A 406 1.76 3.39 -14.65
C SER A 406 1.15 3.41 -13.24
N PHE A 407 0.97 4.60 -12.66
CA PHE A 407 0.53 4.84 -11.29
C PHE A 407 -0.59 5.91 -11.21
N SER A 408 -1.49 5.73 -10.24
CA SER A 408 -2.47 6.73 -9.83
C SER A 408 -2.57 6.79 -8.30
N ASP A 409 -2.65 8.00 -7.74
CA ASP A 409 -2.76 8.28 -6.29
C ASP A 409 -4.21 8.49 -5.82
N ASP A 410 -5.15 8.60 -6.76
CA ASP A 410 -6.56 8.77 -6.40
C ASP A 410 -7.23 7.42 -6.12
N VAL A 411 -8.23 7.45 -5.25
CA VAL A 411 -9.03 6.27 -4.83
C VAL A 411 -9.81 5.66 -5.99
N THR A 412 -9.87 6.33 -7.14
CA THR A 412 -10.63 5.91 -8.32
C THR A 412 -9.77 5.30 -9.44
N GLU A 413 -8.44 5.43 -9.35
CA GLU A 413 -7.43 4.90 -10.29
C GLU A 413 -7.56 5.28 -11.79
N GLU A 414 -8.39 6.25 -12.17
CA GLU A 414 -8.66 6.56 -13.58
C GLU A 414 -7.54 7.33 -14.31
N ARG A 415 -6.62 7.97 -13.57
CA ARG A 415 -5.58 8.84 -14.16
C ARG A 415 -4.20 8.25 -13.96
N MET A 416 -3.78 7.44 -14.92
CA MET A 416 -2.49 6.75 -14.93
C MET A 416 -1.38 7.62 -15.49
N ARG A 417 -0.23 7.64 -14.82
CA ARG A 417 1.00 8.34 -15.25
C ARG A 417 2.24 7.54 -14.84
N PRO A 418 3.40 7.76 -15.48
CA PRO A 418 4.64 7.16 -15.03
C PRO A 418 4.94 7.54 -13.57
N LEU A 419 5.28 6.55 -12.75
CA LEU A 419 5.57 6.72 -11.34
C LEU A 419 6.69 7.76 -11.10
N ALA A 420 7.73 7.74 -11.94
CA ALA A 420 8.76 8.78 -12.01
C ALA A 420 8.41 9.79 -13.11
N ALA A 421 7.74 10.88 -12.73
CA ALA A 421 7.38 11.94 -13.68
C ALA A 421 8.62 12.57 -14.34
N ARG A 422 8.49 12.93 -15.62
CA ARG A 422 9.45 13.77 -16.36
C ARG A 422 9.40 15.20 -15.82
N LEU A 423 10.46 15.61 -15.12
CA LEU A 423 10.55 16.92 -14.49
C LEU A 423 11.76 17.70 -15.00
N THR A 424 11.54 18.97 -15.30
CA THR A 424 12.61 19.93 -15.61
C THR A 424 13.42 20.27 -14.35
N GLN A 425 14.63 20.81 -14.52
CA GLN A 425 15.49 21.25 -13.41
C GLN A 425 14.78 22.26 -12.48
N ARG A 426 13.98 23.17 -13.04
CA ARG A 426 13.15 24.13 -12.27
C ARG A 426 12.07 23.44 -11.45
N GLN A 427 11.44 22.39 -12.01
CA GLN A 427 10.42 21.62 -11.28
C GLN A 427 11.05 20.77 -10.18
N LEU A 428 12.21 20.15 -10.44
CA LEU A 428 12.99 19.44 -9.42
C LEU A 428 13.43 20.37 -8.28
N LEU A 429 13.80 21.62 -8.58
CA LEU A 429 14.08 22.63 -7.57
C LEU A 429 12.86 22.91 -6.67
N GLY A 430 11.65 22.83 -7.21
CA GLY A 430 10.40 22.96 -6.46
C GLY A 430 10.25 21.98 -5.29
N HIS A 431 11.02 20.88 -5.27
CA HIS A 431 11.02 19.88 -4.20
C HIS A 431 12.06 20.12 -3.09
N HIS A 432 12.83 21.21 -3.19
CA HIS A 432 13.77 21.63 -2.13
C HIS A 432 13.04 22.36 -0.98
N PRO A 433 13.68 22.51 0.19
CA PRO A 433 13.03 23.11 1.37
C PRO A 433 12.52 24.53 1.16
N LEU A 434 13.33 25.43 0.57
CA LEU A 434 12.95 26.84 0.40
C LEU A 434 11.80 27.01 -0.62
N PRO A 435 11.85 26.41 -1.82
CA PRO A 435 10.72 26.48 -2.75
C PRO A 435 9.45 25.82 -2.20
N ARG A 436 9.56 24.69 -1.48
CA ARG A 436 8.41 24.05 -0.81
C ARG A 436 7.80 24.96 0.27
N LEU A 437 8.63 25.65 1.05
CA LEU A 437 8.16 26.61 2.05
C LEU A 437 7.43 27.79 1.38
N TYR A 438 8.00 28.33 0.30
CA TYR A 438 7.37 29.40 -0.48
C TYR A 438 5.99 28.99 -1.02
N LEU A 439 5.88 27.78 -1.59
CA LEU A 439 4.61 27.20 -2.06
C LEU A 439 3.57 27.06 -0.94
N THR A 440 4.03 26.79 0.28
CA THR A 440 3.16 26.66 1.45
C THR A 440 2.66 28.04 1.93
N LEU A 441 3.51 29.07 1.86
CA LEU A 441 3.19 30.43 2.34
C LEU A 441 2.41 31.28 1.33
N LEU A 442 2.57 31.04 0.02
CA LEU A 442 1.91 31.80 -1.05
C LEU A 442 1.14 30.87 -2.01
N PRO A 443 0.04 30.26 -1.53
CA PRO A 443 -0.75 29.32 -2.32
C PRO A 443 -1.39 30.03 -3.53
N GLY A 444 -1.21 29.46 -4.73
CA GLY A 444 -1.91 29.89 -5.95
C GLY A 444 -1.06 30.52 -7.05
N LYS A 445 0.19 30.96 -6.75
CA LYS A 445 1.07 31.54 -7.79
C LYS A 445 1.84 30.50 -8.61
N TRP A 446 2.09 29.32 -8.04
CA TRP A 446 2.89 28.25 -8.65
C TRP A 446 2.24 26.89 -8.37
N LYS A 447 2.06 26.06 -9.39
CA LYS A 447 1.64 24.65 -9.23
C LYS A 447 2.89 23.78 -9.19
N LEU A 448 3.07 23.04 -8.10
CA LEU A 448 4.11 22.02 -8.05
C LEU A 448 3.69 20.83 -8.89
N GLN A 449 4.52 20.45 -9.86
CA GLN A 449 4.34 19.17 -10.55
C GLN A 449 4.92 18.08 -9.65
N ASP A 450 4.05 17.22 -9.15
CA ASP A 450 4.43 16.14 -8.26
C ASP A 450 4.84 14.88 -9.04
N SER A 451 5.55 13.99 -8.34
CA SER A 451 5.99 12.70 -8.85
C SER A 451 5.74 11.65 -7.77
N GLY A 452 5.08 10.54 -8.13
CA GLY A 452 4.86 9.43 -7.20
C GLY A 452 6.18 8.87 -6.65
N TRP A 453 7.25 8.99 -7.44
CA TRP A 453 8.61 8.67 -7.00
C TRP A 453 9.61 9.77 -7.38
N ILE A 454 9.67 10.82 -6.56
CA ILE A 454 10.55 11.96 -6.78
C ILE A 454 12.04 11.59 -6.88
N GLU A 455 12.53 10.62 -6.12
CA GLU A 455 13.92 10.15 -6.25
C GLU A 455 14.20 9.44 -7.57
N GLY A 456 13.22 8.71 -8.12
CA GLY A 456 13.28 8.17 -9.47
C GLY A 456 13.36 9.28 -10.52
N SER A 457 12.48 10.29 -10.42
CA SER A 457 12.52 11.47 -11.30
C SER A 457 13.85 12.22 -11.22
N ILE A 458 14.39 12.42 -10.02
CA ILE A 458 15.70 13.07 -9.82
C ILE A 458 16.82 12.24 -10.45
N ARG A 459 16.76 10.90 -10.33
CA ARG A 459 17.77 10.02 -10.95
C ARG A 459 17.75 10.11 -12.47
N LEU A 460 16.57 10.10 -13.08
CA LEU A 460 16.42 10.11 -14.54
C LEU A 460 16.66 11.48 -15.16
N TYR A 461 16.22 12.56 -14.50
CA TYR A 461 16.14 13.89 -15.10
C TYR A 461 17.02 14.93 -14.41
N GLY A 462 17.68 14.59 -13.30
CA GLY A 462 18.56 15.49 -12.55
C GLY A 462 19.90 15.78 -13.22
N GLY A 463 20.35 14.95 -14.17
CA GLY A 463 21.61 15.13 -14.90
C GLY A 463 22.82 15.29 -13.97
N CYS A 464 23.69 16.27 -14.25
CA CYS A 464 24.85 16.58 -13.41
C CYS A 464 24.47 17.10 -12.01
N LEU A 465 23.24 17.60 -11.83
CA LEU A 465 22.72 18.11 -10.56
C LEU A 465 22.01 17.03 -9.72
N TYR A 466 22.06 15.76 -10.14
CA TYR A 466 21.45 14.64 -9.42
C TYR A 466 21.73 14.67 -7.90
N GLY A 467 22.99 14.79 -7.51
CA GLY A 467 23.39 14.77 -6.09
C GLY A 467 22.78 15.92 -5.29
N TRP A 468 22.72 17.12 -5.90
CA TRP A 468 22.16 18.32 -5.29
C TRP A 468 20.63 18.23 -5.16
N HIS A 469 19.92 17.84 -6.22
CA HIS A 469 18.47 17.66 -6.16
C HIS A 469 18.06 16.59 -5.15
N ARG A 470 18.79 15.48 -5.10
CA ARG A 470 18.56 14.41 -4.14
C ARG A 470 18.76 14.88 -2.70
N ALA A 471 19.83 15.62 -2.43
CA ALA A 471 20.08 16.19 -1.11
C ALA A 471 18.96 17.17 -0.69
N GLY A 472 18.53 18.05 -1.60
CA GLY A 472 17.44 18.99 -1.35
C GLY A 472 16.10 18.30 -1.04
N ALA A 473 15.71 17.34 -1.86
CA ALA A 473 14.47 16.57 -1.64
C ALA A 473 14.49 15.80 -0.31
N LEU A 474 15.63 15.21 0.04
CA LEU A 474 15.81 14.52 1.33
C LEU A 474 15.71 15.49 2.51
N LEU A 475 16.40 16.64 2.46
CA LEU A 475 16.31 17.65 3.51
C LEU A 475 14.86 18.09 3.76
N TYR A 476 14.08 18.28 2.69
CA TYR A 476 12.66 18.59 2.81
C TYR A 476 11.88 17.44 3.48
N LYS A 477 12.06 16.18 3.03
CA LYS A 477 11.40 15.01 3.65
C LYS A 477 11.75 14.87 5.13
N TYR A 478 13.01 15.07 5.52
CA TYR A 478 13.43 15.05 6.93
C TYR A 478 12.70 16.13 7.74
N ALA A 479 12.62 17.36 7.24
CA ALA A 479 11.89 18.44 7.90
C ALA A 479 10.38 18.12 8.03
N LEU A 480 9.75 17.61 6.96
CA LEU A 480 8.36 17.20 6.94
C LEU A 480 8.07 16.13 8.01
N TYR A 481 8.83 15.04 8.03
CA TYR A 481 8.59 13.94 8.95
C TYR A 481 9.02 14.24 10.39
N ALA A 482 9.97 15.17 10.61
CA ALA A 482 10.25 15.71 11.94
C ALA A 482 9.07 16.52 12.47
N ARG A 483 8.46 17.37 11.64
CA ARG A 483 7.24 18.12 11.98
C ARG A 483 6.06 17.20 12.30
N MET A 484 5.82 16.17 11.47
CA MET A 484 4.76 15.19 11.71
C MET A 484 4.97 14.44 13.03
N ARG A 485 6.20 13.99 13.30
CA ARG A 485 6.56 13.31 14.56
C ARG A 485 6.32 14.22 15.78
N TYR A 486 6.71 15.49 15.69
CA TYR A 486 6.46 16.47 16.75
C TYR A 486 4.96 16.67 16.99
N GLY A 487 4.19 16.89 15.91
CA GLY A 487 2.73 17.05 15.99
C GLY A 487 2.03 15.85 16.63
N PHE A 488 2.40 14.64 16.24
CA PHE A 488 1.85 13.41 16.81
C PHE A 488 2.14 13.26 18.31
N ARG A 489 3.38 13.52 18.73
CA ARG A 489 3.78 13.45 20.15
C ARG A 489 3.10 14.53 21.00
N LYS A 490 2.90 15.72 20.45
CA LYS A 490 2.20 16.81 21.15
C LYS A 490 0.71 16.47 21.30
N GLY A 491 0.07 15.99 20.25
CA GLY A 491 -1.35 15.60 20.27
C GLY A 491 -1.66 14.54 21.34
N ARG A 492 -0.77 13.55 21.53
CA ARG A 492 -0.91 12.51 22.56
C ARG A 492 -0.54 12.91 23.99
N LYS A 493 0.11 14.05 24.18
CA LYS A 493 0.31 14.60 25.53
C LYS A 493 -0.89 15.43 25.99
N ALA A 494 -1.76 15.81 25.06
CA ALA A 494 -2.93 16.66 25.30
C ALA A 494 -4.25 15.89 25.32
N ALA A 495 -4.24 14.61 24.91
CA ALA A 495 -5.31 13.64 25.04
C ALA A 495 -4.92 12.64 26.12
#